data_AF-A0A7S3FLC4-F1
#
_entry.id   AF-A0A7S3FLC4-F1
#
_cell.length_a   1.000
_cell.length_b   1.000
_cell.length_c   1.000
_cell.angle_alpha   90.00
_cell.angle_beta   90.00
_cell.angle_gamma   90.00
#
_symmetry.space_group_name_H-M   'P 1'
#
loop_
_entity.id
_entity.type
_entity.pdbx_description
1 polymer ?
#
loop_
_entity_poly.entity_id
_entity_poly.type
_entity_poly.pdbx_seq_one_letter_code
_entity_poly.pdbx_strand_id
1 'polypeptide(L)'
;WLWKSWAEYVSAFKRVGGVLEASPLEIQASPSANLFIEPDGTLSLTSTHEQIFSSPFTFVGAAFPQTSVPFPALREATLAIGKACFDRGIVGHVGIDYVAFTDPDGLLRIWAVDLNIRVTHTAVMFGFFDFLVGGAFDGNTGLYYAPGGETGPPQQRCYVMNELFHHPQLPNIHHSAFFNMCRLKGVSFDLQERTGTVFNLMDSFAGGVLGVLTAGRSLLESLRKFADCLDFVQKQVGPDTSKASARSSEVSFKDVIRAIKQLVDKQVGGPKPTPPPPALR
;
A
#
# COMPACT_ATOMS: atom_id res chain seq x y z
N TRP A 1 4.58 3.64 -20.90
CA TRP A 1 5.29 2.41 -21.26
C TRP A 1 6.79 2.64 -21.18
N LEU A 2 7.55 1.71 -20.61
CA LEU A 2 9.02 1.78 -20.52
C LEU A 2 9.68 1.86 -21.91
N TRP A 3 9.04 1.28 -22.92
CA TRP A 3 9.47 1.29 -24.33
C TRP A 3 8.43 1.99 -25.21
N LYS A 4 8.89 2.71 -26.23
CA LYS A 4 8.01 3.52 -27.10
C LYS A 4 7.36 2.68 -28.20
N SER A 5 7.93 1.52 -28.53
CA SER A 5 7.41 0.61 -29.54
C SER A 5 7.67 -0.86 -29.19
N TRP A 6 6.91 -1.76 -29.83
CA TRP A 6 7.14 -3.21 -29.76
C TRP A 6 8.55 -3.60 -30.21
N ALA A 7 9.08 -2.94 -31.25
CA ALA A 7 10.42 -3.20 -31.75
C ALA A 7 11.50 -2.87 -30.71
N GLU A 8 11.35 -1.76 -30.00
CA GLU A 8 12.25 -1.39 -28.89
C GLU A 8 12.17 -2.41 -27.75
N TYR A 9 10.96 -2.82 -27.36
CA TYR A 9 10.75 -3.85 -26.35
C TYR A 9 11.43 -5.17 -26.74
N VAL A 10 11.23 -5.68 -27.96
CA VAL A 10 11.83 -6.93 -28.43
C VAL A 10 13.36 -6.83 -28.48
N SER A 11 13.90 -5.68 -28.88
CA SER A 11 15.35 -5.44 -28.86
C SER A 11 15.92 -5.51 -27.44
N ALA A 12 15.23 -4.90 -26.47
CA ALA A 12 15.61 -5.00 -25.06
C ALA A 12 15.50 -6.45 -24.56
N PHE A 13 14.38 -7.14 -24.81
CA PHE A 13 14.13 -8.52 -24.40
C PHE A 13 15.20 -9.49 -24.94
N LYS A 14 15.64 -9.33 -26.20
CA LYS A 14 16.73 -10.13 -26.77
C LYS A 14 18.08 -9.90 -26.09
N ARG A 15 18.30 -8.71 -25.55
CA ARG A 15 19.56 -8.33 -24.88
C ARG A 15 19.62 -8.82 -23.44
N VAL A 16 18.53 -8.66 -22.68
CA VAL A 16 18.52 -8.91 -21.23
C VAL A 16 17.73 -10.16 -20.84
N GLY A 17 17.07 -10.81 -21.79
CA GLY A 17 16.11 -11.88 -21.54
C GLY A 17 14.77 -11.34 -21.03
N GLY A 18 13.93 -12.26 -20.59
CA GLY A 18 12.71 -11.95 -19.86
C GLY A 18 12.08 -13.22 -19.32
N VAL A 19 11.06 -13.05 -18.51
CA VAL A 19 10.44 -14.14 -17.76
C VAL A 19 9.09 -14.49 -18.39
N LEU A 20 8.83 -15.78 -18.57
CA LEU A 20 7.54 -16.32 -18.96
C LEU A 20 7.03 -17.15 -17.79
N GLU A 21 5.93 -16.74 -17.19
CA GLU A 21 5.38 -17.36 -15.99
C GLU A 21 3.94 -17.81 -16.23
N ALA A 22 3.51 -18.83 -15.48
CA ALA A 22 2.12 -19.21 -15.43
C ALA A 22 1.33 -18.19 -14.60
N SER A 23 0.23 -17.66 -15.16
CA SER A 23 -0.69 -16.82 -14.41
C SER A 23 -1.91 -17.63 -14.00
N PRO A 24 -2.36 -17.54 -12.73
CA PRO A 24 -3.69 -18.04 -12.38
C PRO A 24 -4.75 -17.30 -13.20
N LEU A 25 -5.87 -17.98 -13.47
CA LEU A 25 -6.97 -17.41 -14.24
C LEU A 25 -7.66 -16.27 -13.48
N GLU A 26 -7.78 -16.41 -12.16
CA GLU A 26 -8.44 -15.44 -11.29
C GLU A 26 -7.56 -15.16 -10.06
N ILE A 27 -7.02 -13.94 -9.99
CA ILE A 27 -6.30 -13.45 -8.80
C ILE A 27 -7.33 -12.87 -7.84
N GLN A 28 -7.34 -13.38 -6.61
CA GLN A 28 -8.28 -12.94 -5.56
C GLN A 28 -7.72 -11.80 -4.71
N ALA A 29 -6.40 -11.76 -4.53
CA ALA A 29 -5.70 -10.72 -3.78
C ALA A 29 -4.23 -10.60 -4.18
N SER A 30 -3.58 -9.53 -3.75
CA SER A 30 -2.20 -9.19 -4.08
C SER A 30 -1.45 -8.71 -2.84
N PRO A 31 -1.13 -9.62 -1.90
CA PRO A 31 -0.36 -9.25 -0.72
C PRO A 31 1.09 -8.91 -1.10
N SER A 32 1.72 -8.07 -0.30
CA SER A 32 3.16 -7.78 -0.41
C SER A 32 3.79 -7.73 0.97
N ALA A 33 5.10 -7.92 1.03
CA ALA A 33 5.86 -7.92 2.26
C ALA A 33 7.18 -7.17 2.08
N ASN A 34 7.58 -6.40 3.10
CA ASN A 34 8.87 -5.73 3.15
C ASN A 34 9.75 -6.40 4.20
N LEU A 35 10.99 -6.67 3.80
CA LEU A 35 12.01 -7.34 4.60
C LEU A 35 13.27 -6.46 4.63
N PHE A 36 13.96 -6.47 5.76
CA PHE A 36 15.34 -5.99 5.87
C PHE A 36 16.26 -7.17 6.19
N ILE A 37 17.32 -7.33 5.40
CA ILE A 37 18.34 -8.37 5.57
C ILE A 37 19.59 -7.70 6.13
N GLU A 38 19.96 -8.04 7.36
CA GLU A 38 21.17 -7.54 8.00
C GLU A 38 22.44 -8.19 7.42
N PRO A 39 23.62 -7.54 7.52
CA PRO A 39 24.88 -8.11 7.05
C PRO A 39 25.26 -9.45 7.71
N ASP A 40 24.73 -9.74 8.91
CA ASP A 40 24.96 -11.00 9.63
C ASP A 40 23.98 -12.11 9.26
N GLY A 41 23.01 -11.84 8.38
CA GLY A 41 21.97 -12.77 7.94
C GLY A 41 20.68 -12.72 8.78
N THR A 42 20.59 -11.84 9.78
CA THR A 42 19.35 -11.60 10.51
C THR A 42 18.28 -11.04 9.56
N LEU A 43 17.10 -11.65 9.56
CA LEU A 43 15.96 -11.27 8.72
C LEU A 43 14.90 -10.57 9.54
N SER A 44 14.53 -9.35 9.15
CA SER A 44 13.49 -8.55 9.81
C SER A 44 12.33 -8.28 8.85
N LEU A 45 11.20 -8.97 9.05
CA LEU A 45 9.95 -8.62 8.36
C LEU A 45 9.44 -7.29 8.94
N THR A 46 9.44 -6.23 8.14
CA THR A 46 9.12 -4.88 8.63
C THR A 46 7.64 -4.56 8.51
N SER A 47 6.97 -5.02 7.46
CA SER A 47 5.56 -4.69 7.20
C SER A 47 4.96 -5.60 6.13
N THR A 48 3.64 -5.81 6.15
CA THR A 48 2.89 -6.50 5.10
C THR A 48 1.68 -5.68 4.65
N HIS A 49 1.38 -5.72 3.35
CA HIS A 49 0.35 -4.88 2.75
C HIS A 49 -0.55 -5.65 1.81
N GLU A 50 -1.78 -5.18 1.66
CA GLU A 50 -2.62 -5.51 0.52
C GLU A 50 -2.42 -4.45 -0.56
N GLN A 51 -1.96 -4.85 -1.75
CA GLN A 51 -1.84 -3.93 -2.88
C GLN A 51 -3.23 -3.60 -3.45
N ILE A 52 -3.44 -2.34 -3.78
CA ILE A 52 -4.69 -1.82 -4.31
C ILE A 52 -4.48 -1.49 -5.78
N PHE A 53 -5.35 -2.04 -6.63
CA PHE A 53 -5.32 -1.84 -8.07
C PHE A 53 -6.63 -1.21 -8.55
N SER A 54 -6.56 -0.30 -9.53
CA SER A 54 -7.75 0.26 -10.19
C SER A 54 -8.20 -0.52 -11.42
N SER A 55 -7.25 -1.20 -12.06
CA SER A 55 -7.42 -2.15 -13.15
C SER A 55 -6.27 -3.17 -13.08
N PRO A 56 -6.30 -4.29 -13.81
CA PRO A 56 -5.18 -5.21 -13.86
C PRO A 56 -3.87 -4.46 -14.13
N PHE A 57 -2.86 -4.71 -13.28
CA PHE A 57 -1.52 -4.13 -13.34
C PHE A 57 -1.41 -2.61 -13.11
N THR A 58 -2.51 -1.91 -12.78
CA THR A 58 -2.47 -0.48 -12.43
C THR A 58 -2.53 -0.32 -10.91
N PHE A 59 -1.35 -0.37 -10.27
CA PHE A 59 -1.20 -0.15 -8.83
C PHE A 59 -1.59 1.29 -8.49
N VAL A 60 -2.41 1.48 -7.44
CA VAL A 60 -2.87 2.80 -7.00
C VAL A 60 -2.62 3.07 -5.52
N GLY A 61 -2.07 2.12 -4.78
CA GLY A 61 -1.84 2.27 -3.36
C GLY A 61 -1.81 0.95 -2.62
N ALA A 62 -1.74 1.03 -1.30
CA ALA A 62 -1.67 -0.15 -0.44
C ALA A 62 -2.42 0.07 0.87
N ALA A 63 -2.96 -1.01 1.43
CA ALA A 63 -3.54 -1.05 2.76
C ALA A 63 -2.66 -1.87 3.71
N PHE A 64 -2.49 -1.39 4.93
CA PHE A 64 -1.81 -2.08 6.02
C PHE A 64 -2.78 -2.34 7.18
N PRO A 65 -2.74 -3.53 7.81
CA PRO A 65 -1.95 -4.70 7.43
C PRO A 65 -2.60 -5.46 6.26
N GLN A 66 -1.90 -6.43 5.67
CA GLN A 66 -2.53 -7.37 4.74
C GLN A 66 -3.49 -8.31 5.50
N THR A 67 -4.63 -8.64 4.91
CA THR A 67 -5.65 -9.52 5.52
C THR A 67 -6.20 -10.61 4.59
N SER A 68 -5.75 -10.69 3.34
CA SER A 68 -6.30 -11.60 2.33
C SER A 68 -5.81 -13.03 2.47
N VAL A 69 -4.65 -13.24 3.09
CA VAL A 69 -4.06 -14.57 3.28
C VAL A 69 -3.67 -14.81 4.74
N PRO A 70 -3.54 -16.08 5.20
CA PRO A 70 -3.03 -16.38 6.53
C PRO A 70 -1.64 -15.77 6.75
N PHE A 71 -1.51 -14.87 7.73
CA PHE A 71 -0.25 -14.17 8.01
C PHE A 71 0.94 -15.11 8.24
N PRO A 72 0.83 -16.22 9.02
CA PRO A 72 1.95 -17.15 9.18
C PRO A 72 2.47 -17.72 7.85
N ALA A 73 1.58 -18.05 6.91
CA ALA A 73 1.99 -18.59 5.61
C ALA A 73 2.76 -17.54 4.79
N LEU A 74 2.27 -16.29 4.77
CA LEU A 74 2.96 -15.19 4.09
C LEU A 74 4.33 -14.91 4.74
N ARG A 75 4.38 -14.83 6.08
CA ARG A 75 5.61 -14.61 6.85
C ARG A 75 6.66 -15.68 6.53
N GLU A 76 6.32 -16.96 6.63
CA GLU A 76 7.29 -18.03 6.37
C GLU A 76 7.76 -18.03 4.92
N ALA A 77 6.87 -17.76 3.95
CA ALA A 77 7.27 -17.61 2.56
C ALA A 77 8.25 -16.43 2.37
N THR A 78 7.97 -15.28 3.00
CA THR A 78 8.86 -14.10 2.97
C THR A 78 10.22 -14.38 3.60
N LEU A 79 10.26 -15.04 4.77
CA LEU A 79 11.51 -15.38 5.44
C LEU A 79 12.33 -16.41 4.64
N ALA A 80 11.69 -17.39 4.01
CA ALA A 80 12.37 -18.35 3.14
C ALA A 80 13.04 -17.65 1.94
N ILE A 81 12.33 -16.70 1.31
CA ILE A 81 12.90 -15.88 0.22
C ILE A 81 14.04 -15.00 0.75
N GLY A 82 13.87 -14.37 1.92
CA GLY A 82 14.90 -13.58 2.58
C GLY A 82 16.19 -14.36 2.84
N LYS A 83 16.06 -15.59 3.36
CA LYS A 83 17.19 -16.49 3.57
C LYS A 83 17.88 -16.81 2.23
N ALA A 84 17.11 -17.12 1.19
CA ALA A 84 17.65 -17.40 -0.13
C ALA A 84 18.36 -16.19 -0.77
N CYS A 85 17.90 -14.97 -0.46
CA CYS A 85 18.56 -13.72 -0.86
C CYS A 85 19.89 -13.54 -0.14
N PHE A 86 19.93 -13.75 1.19
CA PHE A 86 21.16 -13.67 1.97
C PHE A 86 22.20 -14.70 1.53
N ASP A 87 21.78 -15.96 1.30
CA ASP A 87 22.65 -17.03 0.78
C ASP A 87 23.27 -16.68 -0.60
N ARG A 88 22.71 -15.67 -1.31
CA ARG A 88 23.19 -15.11 -2.59
C ARG A 88 23.94 -13.78 -2.44
N GLY A 89 24.20 -13.34 -1.21
CA GLY A 89 24.93 -12.11 -0.91
C GLY A 89 24.11 -10.82 -1.00
N ILE A 90 22.77 -10.92 -1.02
CA ILE A 90 21.89 -9.75 -0.97
C ILE A 90 21.71 -9.32 0.49
N VAL A 91 21.97 -8.04 0.76
CA VAL A 91 21.84 -7.38 2.06
C VAL A 91 21.07 -6.07 1.87
N GLY A 92 20.27 -5.66 2.86
CA GLY A 92 19.47 -4.45 2.85
C GLY A 92 17.99 -4.70 2.59
N HIS A 93 17.31 -3.72 1.98
CA HIS A 93 15.86 -3.76 1.78
C HIS A 93 15.44 -4.67 0.63
N VAL A 94 14.45 -5.51 0.89
CA VAL A 94 13.82 -6.41 -0.09
C VAL A 94 12.31 -6.32 0.06
N GLY A 95 11.61 -5.96 -1.01
CA GLY A 95 10.16 -6.09 -1.13
C GLY A 95 9.80 -7.33 -1.94
N ILE A 96 8.73 -8.03 -1.56
CA ILE A 96 8.24 -9.21 -2.27
C ILE A 96 6.77 -9.00 -2.56
N ASP A 97 6.41 -9.17 -3.83
CA ASP A 97 5.02 -9.10 -4.27
C ASP A 97 4.49 -10.51 -4.48
N TYR A 98 3.27 -10.73 -4.02
CA TYR A 98 2.59 -12.02 -4.10
C TYR A 98 1.23 -11.86 -4.79
N VAL A 99 0.76 -12.97 -5.32
CA VAL A 99 -0.65 -13.15 -5.71
C VAL A 99 -1.25 -14.26 -4.89
N ALA A 100 -2.52 -14.10 -4.54
CA ALA A 100 -3.30 -15.12 -3.87
C ALA A 100 -4.52 -15.50 -4.72
N PHE A 101 -4.78 -16.79 -4.82
CA PHE A 101 -5.88 -17.35 -5.60
C PHE A 101 -6.27 -18.72 -5.07
N THR A 102 -7.47 -19.17 -5.42
CA THR A 102 -7.92 -20.54 -5.13
C THR A 102 -7.60 -21.44 -6.32
N ASP A 103 -6.84 -22.50 -6.08
CA ASP A 103 -6.49 -23.51 -7.09
C ASP A 103 -7.75 -24.33 -7.47
N PRO A 104 -7.74 -25.09 -8.59
CA PRO A 104 -8.86 -25.99 -8.94
C PRO A 104 -9.20 -27.05 -7.88
N ASP A 105 -8.29 -27.34 -6.94
CA ASP A 105 -8.52 -28.23 -5.81
C ASP A 105 -9.26 -27.56 -4.63
N GLY A 106 -9.57 -26.27 -4.74
CA GLY A 106 -10.27 -25.49 -3.72
C GLY A 106 -9.36 -24.92 -2.63
N LEU A 107 -8.04 -25.10 -2.70
CA LEU A 107 -7.10 -24.59 -1.72
C LEU A 107 -6.59 -23.20 -2.09
N LEU A 108 -6.45 -22.34 -1.09
CA LEU A 108 -5.78 -21.04 -1.24
C LEU A 108 -4.28 -21.24 -1.48
N ARG A 109 -3.77 -20.61 -2.53
CA ARG A 109 -2.35 -20.56 -2.88
C ARG A 109 -1.83 -19.13 -2.76
N ILE A 110 -0.55 -19.02 -2.45
CA ILE A 110 0.19 -17.77 -2.42
C ILE A 110 1.44 -17.98 -3.27
N TRP A 111 1.58 -17.23 -4.35
CA TRP A 111 2.76 -17.29 -5.22
C TRP A 111 3.50 -15.96 -5.17
N ALA A 112 4.82 -16.00 -4.99
CA ALA A 112 5.67 -14.83 -5.18
C ALA A 112 5.80 -14.56 -6.69
N VAL A 113 5.59 -13.31 -7.09
CA VAL A 113 5.59 -12.89 -8.50
C VAL A 113 6.61 -11.80 -8.82
N ASP A 114 7.10 -11.08 -7.80
CA ASP A 114 8.17 -10.09 -8.01
C ASP A 114 9.05 -9.93 -6.77
N LEU A 115 10.31 -9.55 -7.01
CA LEU A 115 11.34 -9.32 -6.00
C LEU A 115 11.99 -7.95 -6.21
N ASN A 116 11.74 -7.03 -5.29
CA ASN A 116 12.22 -5.67 -5.31
C ASN A 116 13.43 -5.50 -4.37
N ILE A 117 14.66 -5.61 -4.90
CA ILE A 117 15.90 -5.40 -4.12
C ILE A 117 16.21 -3.89 -4.00
N ARG A 118 15.39 -3.19 -3.22
CA ARG A 118 15.45 -1.75 -2.96
C ARG A 118 14.51 -1.39 -1.81
N VAL A 119 14.59 -0.14 -1.34
CA VAL A 119 13.52 0.44 -0.52
C VAL A 119 12.27 0.59 -1.39
N THR A 120 11.20 -0.11 -1.04
CA THR A 120 9.89 0.03 -1.69
C THR A 120 9.14 1.26 -1.16
N HIS A 121 8.19 1.77 -1.93
CA HIS A 121 7.33 2.85 -1.46
C HIS A 121 6.50 2.43 -0.24
N THR A 122 6.04 1.17 -0.19
CA THR A 122 5.31 0.65 0.98
C THR A 122 6.22 0.58 2.21
N ALA A 123 7.52 0.32 2.07
CA ALA A 123 8.48 0.39 3.17
C ALA A 123 8.69 1.83 3.67
N VAL A 124 8.83 2.80 2.75
CA VAL A 124 8.93 4.23 3.12
C VAL A 124 7.67 4.70 3.85
N MET A 125 6.48 4.40 3.30
CA MET A 125 5.22 4.81 3.90
C MET A 125 4.96 4.11 5.24
N PHE A 126 5.41 2.86 5.40
CA PHE A 126 5.35 2.18 6.68
C PHE A 126 6.24 2.89 7.71
N GLY A 127 7.48 3.24 7.37
CA GLY A 127 8.37 4.00 8.27
C GLY A 127 7.81 5.37 8.63
N PHE A 128 7.16 6.06 7.68
CA PHE A 128 6.50 7.34 7.96
C PHE A 128 5.29 7.17 8.88
N PHE A 129 4.46 6.14 8.65
CA PHE A 129 3.37 5.78 9.54
C PHE A 129 3.88 5.44 10.96
N ASP A 130 4.93 4.63 11.06
CA ASP A 130 5.56 4.23 12.32
C ASP A 130 6.07 5.46 13.09
N PHE A 131 6.73 6.40 12.41
CA PHE A 131 7.16 7.66 13.01
C PHE A 131 6.00 8.48 13.58
N LEU A 132 4.88 8.60 12.84
CA LEU A 132 3.72 9.38 13.27
C LEU A 132 2.94 8.72 14.41
N VAL A 133 2.86 7.39 14.37
CA VAL A 133 2.06 6.61 15.32
C VAL A 133 2.88 6.17 16.53
N GLY A 134 4.21 6.09 16.45
CA GLY A 134 5.12 5.76 17.55
C GLY A 134 4.70 4.51 18.33
N GLY A 135 4.33 3.45 17.61
CA GLY A 135 3.89 2.16 18.12
C GLY A 135 4.88 1.05 17.81
N ALA A 136 4.37 -0.18 17.63
CA ALA A 136 5.18 -1.34 17.32
C ALA A 136 4.46 -2.30 16.36
N PHE A 137 5.21 -2.81 15.39
CA PHE A 137 4.81 -3.93 14.55
C PHE A 137 5.10 -5.26 15.25
N ASP A 138 4.11 -6.13 15.32
CA ASP A 138 4.27 -7.49 15.81
C ASP A 138 4.50 -8.44 14.63
N GLY A 139 5.75 -8.89 14.47
CA GLY A 139 6.14 -9.81 13.40
C GLY A 139 5.55 -11.22 13.51
N ASN A 140 4.82 -11.56 14.58
CA ASN A 140 4.12 -12.85 14.72
C ASN A 140 2.66 -12.77 14.28
N THR A 141 2.02 -11.61 14.43
CA THR A 141 0.61 -11.40 14.08
C THR A 141 0.42 -10.57 12.81
N GLY A 142 1.42 -9.80 12.41
CA GLY A 142 1.34 -8.84 11.30
C GLY A 142 0.58 -7.57 11.65
N LEU A 143 0.21 -7.40 12.92
CA LEU A 143 -0.55 -6.26 13.40
C LEU A 143 0.37 -5.18 13.95
N TYR A 144 -0.14 -3.95 13.98
CA TYR A 144 0.58 -2.81 14.53
C TYR A 144 -0.21 -2.19 15.66
N TYR A 145 0.45 -1.88 16.77
CA TYR A 145 -0.18 -1.34 17.96
C TYR A 145 0.44 -0.01 18.36
N ALA A 146 -0.39 1.04 18.40
CA ALA A 146 -0.06 2.30 19.03
C ALA A 146 -0.08 2.13 20.57
N PRO A 147 0.76 2.87 21.31
CA PRO A 147 0.74 2.85 22.77
C PRO A 147 -0.60 3.41 23.28
N GLY A 148 -1.13 2.79 24.32
CA GLY A 148 -2.42 3.15 24.92
C GLY A 148 -2.36 4.34 25.87
N GLY A 149 -1.69 5.44 25.52
CA GLY A 149 -1.52 6.56 26.47
C GLY A 149 -0.93 6.14 27.82
N GLU A 150 -1.15 6.91 28.89
CA GLU A 150 -0.54 6.66 30.21
C GLU A 150 -1.07 5.40 30.92
N THR A 151 -2.30 4.97 30.65
CA THR A 151 -2.96 3.89 31.41
C THR A 151 -3.84 2.95 30.58
N GLY A 152 -3.87 3.12 29.26
CA GLY A 152 -4.72 2.34 28.36
C GLY A 152 -3.99 1.17 27.71
N PRO A 153 -4.72 0.15 27.23
CA PRO A 153 -4.12 -0.93 26.47
C PRO A 153 -3.61 -0.43 25.10
N PRO A 154 -2.58 -1.07 24.53
CA PRO A 154 -2.18 -0.81 23.14
C PRO A 154 -3.35 -0.98 22.19
N GLN A 155 -3.45 -0.07 21.21
CA GLN A 155 -4.56 -0.05 20.27
C GLN A 155 -4.07 -0.33 18.87
N GLN A 156 -4.75 -1.23 18.16
CA GLN A 156 -4.42 -1.52 16.78
C GLN A 156 -4.49 -0.26 15.91
N ARG A 157 -3.58 -0.17 14.94
CA ARG A 157 -3.62 0.84 13.89
C ARG A 157 -3.50 0.18 12.52
N CYS A 158 -4.25 0.74 11.59
CA CYS A 158 -4.24 0.42 10.18
C CYS A 158 -3.92 1.70 9.41
N TYR A 159 -3.49 1.56 8.17
CA TYR A 159 -3.47 2.69 7.26
C TYR A 159 -3.79 2.29 5.82
N VAL A 160 -4.17 3.29 5.03
CA VAL A 160 -4.26 3.19 3.58
C VAL A 160 -3.40 4.29 2.99
N MET A 161 -2.62 3.96 1.97
CA MET A 161 -1.77 4.93 1.29
C MET A 161 -1.98 4.90 -0.22
N ASN A 162 -1.73 6.05 -0.84
CA ASN A 162 -1.39 6.18 -2.24
C ASN A 162 -0.02 6.89 -2.29
N GLU A 163 0.86 6.38 -3.14
CA GLU A 163 2.20 6.96 -3.34
C GLU A 163 2.08 8.37 -3.90
N LEU A 164 1.35 8.47 -5.00
CA LEU A 164 1.20 9.67 -5.77
C LEU A 164 -0.02 9.54 -6.68
N PHE A 165 -0.89 10.54 -6.68
CA PHE A 165 -1.89 10.71 -7.73
C PHE A 165 -1.70 12.05 -8.41
N HIS A 166 -1.94 12.08 -9.72
CA HIS A 166 -1.84 13.29 -10.51
C HIS A 166 -3.22 13.90 -10.75
N HIS A 167 -3.29 15.23 -10.68
CA HIS A 167 -4.43 16.00 -11.16
C HIS A 167 -3.96 17.31 -11.80
N PRO A 168 -4.42 17.66 -13.02
CA PRO A 168 -3.90 18.80 -13.78
C PRO A 168 -4.14 20.17 -13.14
N GLN A 169 -5.09 20.28 -12.20
CA GLN A 169 -5.36 21.51 -11.45
C GLN A 169 -4.59 21.62 -10.12
N LEU A 170 -3.97 20.54 -9.63
CA LEU A 170 -3.16 20.61 -8.40
C LEU A 170 -2.01 21.63 -8.48
N PRO A 171 -1.29 21.83 -9.62
CA PRO A 171 -0.25 22.85 -9.71
C PRO A 171 -0.78 24.28 -9.49
N ASN A 172 -2.07 24.51 -9.74
CA ASN A 172 -2.69 25.84 -9.65
C ASN A 172 -3.19 26.15 -8.23
N ILE A 173 -3.06 25.22 -7.29
CA ILE A 173 -3.57 25.38 -5.93
C ILE A 173 -2.49 25.97 -5.03
N HIS A 174 -2.84 27.05 -4.34
CA HIS A 174 -1.97 27.61 -3.33
C HIS A 174 -1.92 26.70 -2.10
N HIS A 175 -0.78 26.04 -1.87
CA HIS A 175 -0.61 25.02 -0.81
C HIS A 175 -1.07 25.50 0.57
N SER A 176 -0.73 26.73 0.98
CA SER A 176 -1.12 27.23 2.31
C SER A 176 -2.64 27.35 2.48
N ALA A 177 -3.35 27.77 1.42
CA ALA A 177 -4.80 27.88 1.45
C ALA A 177 -5.44 26.49 1.47
N PHE A 178 -4.92 25.57 0.66
CA PHE A 178 -5.35 24.19 0.62
C PHE A 178 -5.21 23.48 1.97
N PHE A 179 -4.02 23.49 2.58
CA PHE A 179 -3.81 22.82 3.87
C PHE A 179 -4.57 23.48 5.02
N ASN A 180 -4.79 24.81 4.97
CA ASN A 180 -5.66 25.46 5.94
C ASN A 180 -7.12 24.98 5.81
N MET A 181 -7.62 24.80 4.58
CA MET A 181 -8.95 24.25 4.34
C MET A 181 -9.04 22.77 4.74
N CYS A 182 -8.02 21.97 4.48
CA CYS A 182 -7.93 20.58 4.96
C CYS A 182 -8.12 20.52 6.48
N ARG A 183 -7.36 21.35 7.23
CA ARG A 183 -7.46 21.43 8.70
C ARG A 183 -8.85 21.87 9.17
N LEU A 184 -9.46 22.87 8.54
CA LEU A 184 -10.82 23.34 8.87
C LEU A 184 -11.91 22.27 8.62
N LYS A 185 -11.65 21.32 7.72
CA LYS A 185 -12.55 20.22 7.39
C LYS A 185 -12.20 18.90 8.08
N GLY A 186 -11.21 18.89 8.98
CA GLY A 186 -10.77 17.68 9.69
C GLY A 186 -10.01 16.69 8.81
N VAL A 187 -9.54 17.09 7.63
CA VAL A 187 -8.64 16.32 6.78
C VAL A 187 -7.21 16.59 7.24
N SER A 188 -6.89 16.11 8.43
CA SER A 188 -5.60 16.28 9.09
C SER A 188 -5.30 15.11 10.00
N PHE A 189 -4.04 14.97 10.38
CA PHE A 189 -3.62 13.99 11.36
C PHE A 189 -3.74 14.55 12.78
N ASP A 190 -4.36 13.79 13.65
CA ASP A 190 -4.48 14.08 15.07
C ASP A 190 -3.31 13.41 15.82
N LEU A 191 -2.43 14.22 16.40
CA LEU A 191 -1.26 13.74 17.14
C LEU A 191 -1.61 13.07 18.48
N GLN A 192 -2.74 13.44 19.10
CA GLN A 192 -3.18 12.83 20.34
C GLN A 192 -3.78 11.45 20.07
N GLU A 193 -4.70 11.39 19.11
CA GLU A 193 -5.39 10.14 18.73
C GLU A 193 -4.54 9.22 17.86
N ARG A 194 -3.49 9.77 17.24
CA ARG A 194 -2.60 9.08 16.29
C ARG A 194 -3.39 8.44 15.14
N THR A 195 -4.33 9.21 14.59
CA THR A 195 -5.19 8.84 13.46
C THR A 195 -5.44 10.07 12.60
N GLY A 196 -5.89 9.89 11.36
CA GLY A 196 -6.21 10.99 10.47
C GLY A 196 -5.43 10.94 9.16
N THR A 197 -5.42 12.06 8.45
CA THR A 197 -4.88 12.18 7.09
C THR A 197 -3.57 12.94 7.08
N VAL A 198 -2.60 12.40 6.36
CA VAL A 198 -1.29 12.99 6.16
C VAL A 198 -1.03 13.06 4.66
N PHE A 199 -0.48 14.18 4.21
CA PHE A 199 -0.08 14.40 2.83
C PHE A 199 1.42 14.20 2.69
N ASN A 200 1.84 13.43 1.68
CA ASN A 200 3.22 13.33 1.26
C ASN A 200 3.43 14.26 0.05
N LEU A 201 4.20 15.32 0.25
CA LEU A 201 4.49 16.30 -0.80
C LEU A 201 5.86 15.98 -1.39
N MET A 202 5.86 15.60 -2.66
CA MET A 202 7.06 15.45 -3.47
C MET A 202 7.39 16.79 -4.13
N ASP A 203 8.68 17.16 -4.15
CA ASP A 203 9.15 18.45 -4.65
C ASP A 203 8.94 18.64 -6.18
N SER A 204 8.85 19.92 -6.54
CA SER A 204 8.53 20.71 -7.74
C SER A 204 8.94 20.26 -9.16
N PHE A 205 9.59 19.11 -9.37
CA PHE A 205 9.90 18.67 -10.74
C PHE A 205 8.69 18.00 -11.44
N ALA A 206 7.78 17.42 -10.65
CA ALA A 206 6.47 16.94 -11.11
C ALA A 206 5.40 17.81 -10.45
N GLY A 207 5.04 18.93 -11.08
CA GLY A 207 3.89 19.70 -10.64
C GLY A 207 2.62 18.84 -10.71
N GLY A 208 1.70 19.02 -9.75
CA GLY A 208 0.34 18.47 -9.87
C GLY A 208 0.13 17.09 -9.30
N VAL A 209 1.00 16.70 -8.36
CA VAL A 209 0.97 15.38 -7.73
C VAL A 209 0.85 15.49 -6.22
N LEU A 210 0.17 14.53 -5.60
CA LEU A 210 -0.05 14.49 -4.16
C LEU A 210 -0.07 13.04 -3.68
N GLY A 211 0.72 12.71 -2.66
CA GLY A 211 0.63 11.44 -1.93
C GLY A 211 -0.25 11.60 -0.70
N VAL A 212 -0.97 10.54 -0.32
CA VAL A 212 -1.87 10.55 0.84
C VAL A 212 -1.70 9.27 1.63
N LEU A 213 -1.64 9.42 2.95
CA LEU A 213 -1.75 8.32 3.91
C LEU A 213 -2.86 8.65 4.91
N THR A 214 -3.75 7.71 5.16
CA THR A 214 -4.76 7.82 6.22
C THR A 214 -4.59 6.70 7.22
N ALA A 215 -4.47 7.07 8.49
CA ALA A 215 -4.36 6.13 9.60
C ALA A 215 -5.66 6.08 10.40
N GLY A 216 -6.04 4.89 10.84
CA GLY A 216 -7.24 4.65 11.64
C GLY A 216 -7.08 3.46 12.57
N ARG A 217 -8.08 3.23 13.42
CA ARG A 217 -8.13 2.09 14.37
C ARG A 217 -8.59 0.80 13.71
N SER A 218 -9.11 0.89 12.48
CA SER A 218 -9.48 -0.22 11.63
C SER A 218 -9.20 0.12 10.16
N LEU A 219 -9.18 -0.91 9.31
CA LEU A 219 -9.06 -0.72 7.87
C LEU A 219 -10.22 0.11 7.31
N LEU A 220 -11.46 -0.16 7.71
CA LEU A 220 -12.64 0.60 7.26
C LEU A 220 -12.57 2.08 7.65
N GLU A 221 -12.12 2.38 8.86
CA GLU A 221 -11.93 3.77 9.28
C GLU A 221 -10.88 4.48 8.40
N SER A 222 -9.76 3.80 8.16
CA SER A 222 -8.67 4.33 7.31
C SER A 222 -9.16 4.59 5.89
N LEU A 223 -9.90 3.64 5.30
CA LEU A 223 -10.52 3.77 3.97
C LEU A 223 -11.54 4.91 3.91
N ARG A 224 -12.38 5.09 4.94
CA ARG A 224 -13.36 6.19 4.99
C ARG A 224 -12.66 7.55 5.04
N LYS A 225 -11.66 7.72 5.90
CA LYS A 225 -10.84 8.94 5.94
C LYS A 225 -10.15 9.21 4.60
N PHE A 226 -9.71 8.15 3.91
CA PHE A 226 -9.12 8.26 2.59
C PHE A 226 -10.15 8.75 1.57
N ALA A 227 -11.35 8.16 1.55
CA ALA A 227 -12.44 8.56 0.67
C ALA A 227 -12.88 10.03 0.93
N ASP A 228 -12.99 10.44 2.19
CA ASP A 228 -13.32 11.81 2.59
C ASP A 228 -12.23 12.80 2.13
N CYS A 229 -10.96 12.41 2.23
CA CYS A 229 -9.84 13.20 1.70
C CYS A 229 -9.93 13.37 0.18
N LEU A 230 -10.18 12.28 -0.56
CA LEU A 230 -10.32 12.34 -2.02
C LEU A 230 -11.52 13.20 -2.45
N ASP A 231 -12.66 13.07 -1.78
CA ASP A 231 -13.85 13.89 -2.05
C ASP A 231 -13.57 15.38 -1.78
N PHE A 232 -12.87 15.69 -0.69
CA PHE A 232 -12.42 17.04 -0.40
C PHE A 232 -11.50 17.59 -1.49
N VAL A 233 -10.47 16.83 -1.88
CA VAL A 233 -9.54 17.23 -2.96
C VAL A 233 -10.31 17.46 -4.26
N GLN A 234 -11.23 16.55 -4.62
CA GLN A 234 -12.05 16.66 -5.83
C GLN A 234 -12.89 17.95 -5.85
N LYS A 235 -13.44 18.36 -4.71
CA LYS A 235 -14.18 19.64 -4.58
C LYS A 235 -13.30 20.87 -4.73
N GLN A 236 -12.01 20.80 -4.36
CA GLN A 236 -11.07 21.90 -4.52
C GLN A 236 -10.55 22.01 -5.96
N VAL A 237 -10.28 20.87 -6.60
CA VAL A 237 -9.60 20.82 -7.90
C VAL A 237 -10.57 20.77 -9.09
N GLY A 238 -11.85 20.48 -8.83
CA GLY A 238 -12.87 20.29 -9.86
C GLY A 238 -12.82 18.92 -10.55
N PRO A 239 -13.62 18.70 -11.59
CA PRO A 239 -13.56 17.47 -12.37
C PRO A 239 -12.27 17.43 -13.19
N ASP A 240 -11.61 16.26 -13.22
CA ASP A 240 -10.51 16.04 -14.15
C ASP A 240 -11.08 15.93 -15.58
N THR A 241 -10.88 17.00 -16.37
CA THR A 241 -11.29 17.11 -17.77
C THR A 241 -10.21 16.65 -18.74
N SER A 242 -9.06 16.20 -18.24
CA SER A 242 -8.00 15.67 -19.11
C SER A 242 -8.49 14.40 -19.81
N LYS A 243 -8.29 14.35 -21.13
CA LYS A 243 -8.42 13.09 -21.86
C LYS A 243 -7.32 12.19 -21.34
N ALA A 244 -7.66 10.96 -20.91
CA ALA A 244 -6.68 9.95 -20.50
C ALA A 244 -5.57 9.90 -21.55
N SER A 245 -4.45 10.52 -21.23
CA SER A 245 -3.31 10.56 -22.13
C SER A 245 -2.71 9.17 -22.04
N ALA A 246 -2.68 8.44 -23.15
CA ALA A 246 -1.98 7.15 -23.24
C ALA A 246 -0.47 7.22 -22.93
N ARG A 247 0.03 8.39 -22.46
CA ARG A 247 1.44 8.71 -22.24
C ARG A 247 1.83 8.95 -20.78
N SER A 248 0.92 9.08 -19.80
CA SER A 248 1.35 9.22 -18.39
C SER A 248 1.38 7.85 -17.72
N SER A 249 2.53 7.45 -17.19
CA SER A 249 2.67 6.34 -16.22
C SER A 249 2.03 6.66 -14.86
N GLU A 250 1.42 7.83 -14.74
CA GLU A 250 0.82 8.36 -13.53
C GLU A 250 -0.60 7.82 -13.37
N VAL A 251 -0.88 7.33 -12.16
CA VAL A 251 -2.22 6.94 -11.74
C VAL A 251 -3.12 8.18 -11.75
N SER A 252 -4.20 8.14 -12.54
CA SER A 252 -5.19 9.22 -12.54
C SER A 252 -5.89 9.29 -11.19
N PHE A 253 -6.13 10.51 -10.70
CA PHE A 253 -6.96 10.75 -9.53
C PHE A 253 -8.32 10.02 -9.57
N LYS A 254 -8.94 9.88 -10.75
CA LYS A 254 -10.20 9.13 -10.93
C LYS A 254 -10.06 7.65 -10.61
N ASP A 255 -8.93 7.05 -10.96
CA ASP A 255 -8.68 5.62 -10.75
C ASP A 255 -8.48 5.32 -9.26
N VAL A 256 -7.81 6.21 -8.53
CA VAL A 256 -7.70 6.13 -7.07
C VAL A 256 -9.08 6.22 -6.42
N ILE A 257 -9.91 7.21 -6.81
CA ILE A 257 -11.28 7.35 -6.28
C ILE A 257 -12.10 6.09 -6.51
N ARG A 258 -12.04 5.51 -7.72
CA ARG A 258 -12.78 4.30 -8.06
C ARG A 258 -12.36 3.13 -7.17
N ALA A 259 -11.05 2.88 -7.05
CA ALA A 259 -10.53 1.77 -6.28
C ALA A 259 -10.87 1.89 -4.78
N ILE A 260 -10.70 3.08 -4.19
CA ILE A 260 -11.01 3.30 -2.77
C ILE A 260 -12.51 3.15 -2.49
N LYS A 261 -13.39 3.67 -3.34
CA LYS A 261 -14.84 3.48 -3.19
C LYS A 261 -15.25 2.01 -3.21
N GLN A 262 -14.73 1.25 -4.18
CA GLN A 262 -14.98 -0.19 -4.27
C GLN A 262 -14.53 -0.95 -3.01
N LEU A 263 -13.37 -0.58 -2.44
CA LEU A 263 -12.89 -1.17 -1.19
C LEU A 263 -13.76 -0.81 0.01
N VAL A 264 -14.21 0.45 0.12
CA VAL A 264 -15.16 0.86 1.17
C VAL A 264 -16.45 0.03 1.08
N ASP A 265 -17.03 -0.09 -0.11
CA ASP A 265 -18.26 -0.85 -0.33
C ASP A 265 -18.09 -2.33 0.03
N LYS A 266 -16.96 -2.94 -0.37
CA LYS A 266 -16.60 -4.32 -0.01
C LYS A 266 -16.46 -4.51 1.50
N GLN A 267 -15.86 -3.55 2.21
CA GLN A 267 -15.69 -3.62 3.68
C GLN A 267 -17.00 -3.38 4.44
N VAL A 268 -17.94 -2.61 3.88
CA VAL A 268 -19.26 -2.40 4.48
C VAL A 268 -20.20 -3.59 4.22
N GLY A 269 -20.16 -4.16 3.01
CA GLY A 269 -20.99 -5.30 2.61
C GLY A 269 -20.44 -6.68 2.99
N GLY A 270 -19.18 -6.76 3.44
CA GLY A 270 -18.53 -8.02 3.82
C GLY A 270 -19.02 -8.58 5.17
N PRO A 271 -18.91 -9.91 5.39
CA PRO A 271 -19.15 -10.49 6.70
C PRO A 271 -18.19 -9.88 7.73
N LYS A 272 -18.70 -9.51 8.92
CA LYS A 272 -17.87 -8.98 10.02
C LYS A 272 -16.79 -10.02 10.39
N PRO A 273 -15.55 -9.58 10.70
CA PRO A 273 -14.52 -10.50 11.17
C PRO A 273 -14.97 -11.22 12.44
N THR A 274 -14.77 -12.53 12.47
CA THR A 274 -14.99 -13.38 13.64
C THR A 274 -14.06 -12.92 14.78
N PRO A 275 -14.55 -12.73 16.01
CA PRO A 275 -13.68 -12.37 17.13
C PRO A 275 -12.60 -13.45 17.35
N PRO A 276 -11.41 -13.08 17.84
CA PRO A 276 -10.37 -14.05 18.15
C PRO A 276 -10.89 -15.07 19.16
N PRO A 277 -10.47 -16.35 19.05
CA PRO A 277 -10.85 -17.36 20.03
C PRO A 277 -10.39 -16.91 21.43
N PRO A 278 -11.20 -17.16 22.49
CA PRO A 278 -10.82 -16.81 23.85
C PRO A 278 -9.49 -17.51 24.18
N ALA A 279 -8.59 -16.77 24.84
CA ALA A 279 -7.34 -17.33 25.32
C ALA A 279 -7.63 -18.57 26.16
N LEU A 280 -7.03 -19.71 25.79
CA LEU A 280 -7.10 -20.94 26.55
C LEU A 280 -6.55 -20.65 27.96
N ARG A 281 -7.40 -20.81 28.97
CA ARG A 281 -7.02 -20.77 30.39
C ARG A 281 -6.32 -22.04 30.79
#